data_AF-A0A9P5WB70-F1
#
_entry.id   AF-A0A9P5WB70-F1
#
_cell.length_a   1.000
_cell.length_b   1.000
_cell.length_c   1.000
_cell.angle_alpha   90.00
_cell.angle_beta   90.00
_cell.angle_gamma   90.00
#
_symmetry.space_group_name_H-M   'P 1'
#
loop_
_entity.id
_entity.type
_entity.pdbx_description
1 polymer ?
#
loop_
_entity_poly.entity_id
_entity_poly.type
_entity_poly.pdbx_seq_one_letter_code
_entity_poly.pdbx_strand_id
1 'polypeptide(L)'
;MSEQKHEYATEKEFVDEKFDVERASVVLEEEENSPIPEVAAIVSNKDDPTLPCLTFRFWSMGIVFTVALAFINQFFFFRTNPLTITSMVVQLVAYPIGKFMARILPHGILNPGPFNIKEHVLIAMAANCAGGTAYAVDITIIQKVFYKEDFGFLANLLLVFSTQMLGFGMAGVLRRYLVYPAAMVWPANLVQVAVFNTLHTDEDLVPGEWSRYRFFMVASIGMFFYTWIPGFLFPALGAIAWICWIKPDSVLVSQIGGARSLGIGVISLDWNVINSYFSSPLVVPWWAQVNIGIGFFLIAWVLVPITYYTNLWDAKRYPILSSSLFRENGEPYDVSEVLTDNILNETLYQAYGSL
;
A
#
# COMPACT_ATOMS: atom_id res chain seq x y z
N MET A 1 38.93 60.46 5.54
CA MET A 1 39.63 59.14 5.59
C MET A 1 39.23 58.30 6.82
N SER A 2 38.68 58.88 7.90
CA SER A 2 38.16 58.10 9.05
C SER A 2 36.73 57.57 8.84
N GLU A 3 35.86 58.32 8.17
CA GLU A 3 34.46 57.91 7.94
C GLU A 3 34.35 56.69 7.01
N GLN A 4 35.07 56.68 5.88
CA GLN A 4 35.13 55.51 4.99
C GLN A 4 35.70 54.25 5.65
N LYS A 5 36.60 54.39 6.63
CA LYS A 5 37.12 53.25 7.40
C LYS A 5 36.09 52.72 8.39
N HIS A 6 35.25 53.59 8.94
CA HIS A 6 34.15 53.18 9.81
C HIS A 6 33.06 52.49 9.01
N GLU A 7 32.65 53.03 7.87
CA GLU A 7 31.61 52.45 7.01
C GLU A 7 32.01 51.06 6.50
N TYR A 8 33.27 50.90 6.06
CA TYR A 8 33.81 49.60 5.64
C TYR A 8 33.94 48.59 6.81
N ALA A 9 34.23 49.06 8.02
CA ALA A 9 34.30 48.19 9.20
C ALA A 9 32.89 47.71 9.63
N THR A 10 31.90 48.60 9.58
CA THR A 10 30.50 48.28 9.90
C THR A 10 29.87 47.36 8.85
N GLU A 11 30.18 47.56 7.57
CA GLU A 11 29.73 46.67 6.50
C GLU A 11 30.36 45.27 6.62
N LYS A 12 31.64 45.20 7.01
CA LYS A 12 32.33 43.93 7.25
C LYS A 12 31.79 43.19 8.49
N GLU A 13 31.55 43.91 9.60
CA GLU A 13 30.92 43.34 10.80
C GLU A 13 29.51 42.81 10.51
N PHE A 14 28.71 43.56 9.72
CA PHE A 14 27.37 43.12 9.32
C PHE A 14 27.38 41.88 8.41
N VAL A 15 28.36 41.77 7.51
CA VAL A 15 28.54 40.59 6.64
C VAL A 15 28.99 39.37 7.45
N ASP A 16 29.94 39.53 8.38
CA ASP A 16 30.43 38.45 9.23
C ASP A 16 29.32 37.96 10.18
N GLU A 17 28.52 38.87 10.78
CA GLU A 17 27.39 38.51 11.66
C GLU A 17 26.29 37.75 10.89
N LYS A 18 26.00 38.15 9.64
CA LYS A 18 25.06 37.42 8.79
C LYS A 18 25.57 36.02 8.43
N PHE A 19 26.88 35.88 8.16
CA PHE A 19 27.51 34.59 7.85
C PHE A 19 27.49 33.64 9.05
N ASP A 20 27.75 34.17 10.25
CA ASP A 20 27.71 33.38 11.48
C ASP A 20 26.29 32.97 11.87
N VAL A 21 25.28 33.82 11.64
CA VAL A 21 23.87 33.47 11.83
C VAL A 21 23.41 32.42 10.81
N GLU A 22 23.80 32.54 9.53
CA GLU A 22 23.51 31.52 8.52
C GLU A 22 24.17 30.18 8.89
N ARG A 23 25.44 30.20 9.31
CA ARG A 23 26.16 28.98 9.71
C ARG A 23 25.58 28.34 10.97
N ALA A 24 25.22 29.15 11.98
CA ALA A 24 24.53 28.67 13.17
C ALA A 24 23.15 28.10 12.85
N SER A 25 22.41 28.73 11.93
CA SER A 25 21.11 28.22 11.48
C SER A 25 21.23 26.90 10.72
N VAL A 26 22.28 26.73 9.89
CA VAL A 26 22.53 25.47 9.17
C VAL A 26 22.94 24.36 10.14
N VAL A 27 23.77 24.65 11.16
CA VAL A 27 24.17 23.67 12.17
C VAL A 27 22.97 23.25 13.05
N LEU A 28 22.10 24.19 13.43
CA LEU A 28 20.87 23.88 14.15
C LEU A 28 19.87 23.11 13.27
N GLU A 29 19.75 23.45 11.98
CA GLU A 29 18.91 22.71 11.03
C GLU A 29 19.46 21.28 10.77
N GLU A 30 20.77 21.05 10.82
CA GLU A 30 21.39 19.73 10.76
C GLU A 30 21.17 18.91 12.04
N GLU A 31 21.20 19.55 13.23
CA GLU A 31 20.93 18.90 14.52
C GLU A 31 19.44 18.58 14.74
N GLU A 32 18.54 19.42 14.23
CA GLU A 32 17.08 19.19 14.26
C GLU A 32 16.61 18.21 13.18
N ASN A 33 17.48 17.84 12.23
CA ASN A 33 17.12 16.95 11.14
C ASN A 33 17.09 15.48 11.56
N SER A 34 16.32 14.69 10.81
CA SER A 34 16.32 13.25 11.03
C SER A 34 17.72 12.66 10.77
N PRO A 35 18.23 11.76 11.63
CA PRO A 35 19.49 11.06 11.37
C PRO A 35 19.43 10.14 10.14
N ILE A 36 18.23 9.91 9.59
CA ILE A 36 18.00 9.08 8.42
C ILE A 36 17.84 10.00 7.20
N PRO A 37 18.77 9.93 6.22
CA PRO A 37 18.85 10.89 5.14
C PRO A 37 17.60 10.89 4.25
N GLU A 38 16.95 9.74 4.05
CA GLU A 38 15.71 9.63 3.29
C GLU A 38 14.56 10.38 3.96
N VAL A 39 14.52 10.40 5.29
CA VAL A 39 13.51 11.13 6.06
C VAL A 39 13.82 12.63 6.01
N ALA A 40 15.07 13.01 6.24
CA ALA A 40 15.54 14.40 6.19
C ALA A 40 15.31 15.06 4.81
N ALA A 41 15.43 14.31 3.72
CA ALA A 41 15.23 14.82 2.38
C ALA A 41 13.76 15.05 2.01
N ILE A 42 12.84 14.35 2.70
CA ILE A 42 11.42 14.29 2.33
C ILE A 42 10.54 15.06 3.30
N VAL A 43 10.84 15.02 4.59
CA VAL A 43 10.03 15.59 5.67
C VAL A 43 10.56 16.97 6.03
N SER A 44 9.69 17.97 6.08
CA SER A 44 10.08 19.29 6.58
C SER A 44 10.15 19.29 8.11
N ASN A 45 11.18 19.92 8.65
CA ASN A 45 11.33 20.11 10.10
C ASN A 45 10.53 21.32 10.62
N LYS A 46 9.87 22.07 9.73
CA LYS A 46 9.11 23.28 10.07
C LYS A 46 7.62 22.95 10.11
N ASP A 47 6.96 23.26 11.24
CA ASP A 47 5.51 23.12 11.40
C ASP A 47 4.86 24.45 11.83
N ASP A 48 3.70 24.77 11.27
CA ASP A 48 2.85 25.88 11.71
C ASP A 48 1.64 25.32 12.49
N PRO A 49 1.62 25.43 13.83
CA PRO A 49 0.54 24.89 14.67
C PRO A 49 -0.78 25.66 14.53
N THR A 50 -0.81 26.82 13.88
CA THR A 50 -2.00 27.67 13.77
C THR A 50 -2.93 27.28 12.60
N LEU A 51 -2.46 26.43 11.70
CA LEU A 51 -3.22 26.01 10.51
C LEU A 51 -4.49 25.22 10.88
N PRO A 52 -5.67 25.57 10.32
CA PRO A 52 -6.92 24.90 10.64
C PRO A 52 -6.96 23.49 10.06
N CYS A 53 -7.27 22.49 10.89
CA CYS A 53 -7.22 21.07 10.51
C CYS A 53 -8.61 20.46 10.22
N LEU A 54 -9.56 20.63 11.15
CA LEU A 54 -10.89 19.98 11.11
C LEU A 54 -11.96 20.89 10.49
N THR A 55 -11.75 21.27 9.24
CA THR A 55 -12.67 22.18 8.53
C THR A 55 -13.86 21.43 7.91
N PHE A 56 -14.83 22.19 7.38
CA PHE A 56 -15.92 21.61 6.58
C PHE A 56 -15.40 20.81 5.38
N ARG A 57 -14.31 21.25 4.74
CA ARG A 57 -13.68 20.54 3.62
C ARG A 57 -13.15 19.18 4.05
N PHE A 58 -12.48 19.12 5.21
CA PHE A 58 -12.02 17.86 5.79
C PHE A 58 -13.19 16.88 6.01
N TRP A 59 -14.26 17.30 6.69
CA TRP A 59 -15.39 16.42 7.00
C TRP A 59 -16.11 15.94 5.75
N SER A 60 -16.41 16.85 4.83
CA SER A 60 -17.13 16.52 3.59
C SER A 60 -16.31 15.60 2.69
N MET A 61 -15.06 15.96 2.39
CA MET A 61 -14.19 15.18 1.50
C MET A 61 -13.74 13.89 2.16
N GLY A 62 -13.35 13.94 3.44
CA GLY A 62 -12.94 12.77 4.22
C GLY A 62 -14.03 11.70 4.21
N ILE A 63 -15.27 12.04 4.55
CA ILE A 63 -16.38 11.07 4.54
C ILE A 63 -16.61 10.49 3.14
N VAL A 64 -16.67 11.35 2.11
CA VAL A 64 -16.94 10.90 0.73
C VAL A 64 -15.84 9.96 0.24
N PHE A 65 -14.57 10.32 0.42
CA PHE A 65 -13.45 9.46 0.00
C PHE A 65 -13.34 8.19 0.83
N THR A 66 -13.59 8.25 2.13
CA THR A 66 -13.64 7.07 3.00
C THR A 66 -14.69 6.07 2.52
N VAL A 67 -15.93 6.52 2.28
CA VAL A 67 -17.01 5.64 1.80
C VAL A 67 -16.70 5.10 0.41
N ALA A 68 -16.25 5.94 -0.52
CA ALA A 68 -15.93 5.53 -1.88
C ALA A 68 -14.79 4.52 -1.93
N LEU A 69 -13.70 4.77 -1.19
CA LEU A 69 -12.53 3.90 -1.18
C LEU A 69 -12.86 2.53 -0.57
N ALA A 70 -13.56 2.51 0.57
CA ALA A 70 -13.99 1.28 1.22
C ALA A 70 -14.90 0.44 0.31
N PHE A 71 -15.87 1.09 -0.35
CA PHE A 71 -16.78 0.40 -1.27
C PHE A 71 -16.05 -0.22 -2.45
N ILE A 72 -15.19 0.56 -3.12
CA ILE A 72 -14.49 0.08 -4.33
C ILE A 72 -13.55 -1.08 -3.98
N ASN A 73 -12.75 -0.94 -2.92
CA ASN A 73 -11.81 -1.99 -2.53
C ASN A 73 -12.55 -3.26 -2.06
N GLN A 74 -13.62 -3.12 -1.28
CA GLN A 74 -14.43 -4.27 -0.86
C GLN A 74 -15.11 -4.97 -2.05
N PHE A 75 -15.54 -4.21 -3.06
CA PHE A 75 -16.15 -4.76 -4.26
C PHE A 75 -15.14 -5.58 -5.09
N PHE A 76 -13.91 -5.07 -5.25
CA PHE A 76 -12.87 -5.76 -6.02
C PHE A 76 -12.21 -6.93 -5.27
N PHE A 77 -12.34 -6.97 -3.95
CA PHE A 77 -11.72 -7.99 -3.10
C PHE A 77 -12.06 -9.44 -3.50
N PHE A 78 -13.28 -9.71 -3.96
CA PHE A 78 -13.71 -11.06 -4.38
C PHE A 78 -13.24 -11.48 -5.78
N ARG A 79 -12.45 -10.65 -6.46
CA ARG A 79 -11.89 -11.00 -7.77
C ARG A 79 -10.60 -11.80 -7.63
N THR A 80 -10.36 -12.72 -8.58
CA THR A 80 -9.14 -13.53 -8.62
C THR A 80 -7.86 -12.68 -8.70
N ASN A 81 -7.93 -11.54 -9.40
CA ASN A 81 -6.90 -10.50 -9.41
C ASN A 81 -7.57 -9.20 -8.95
N PRO A 82 -7.59 -8.92 -7.63
CA PRO A 82 -8.27 -7.75 -7.11
C PRO A 82 -7.53 -6.47 -7.52
N LEU A 83 -8.29 -5.46 -7.95
CA LEU A 83 -7.77 -4.10 -8.11
C LEU A 83 -7.91 -3.38 -6.77
N THR A 84 -6.78 -2.96 -6.19
CA THR A 84 -6.76 -2.21 -4.92
C THR A 84 -6.42 -0.77 -5.20
N ILE A 85 -7.33 0.14 -4.83
CA ILE A 85 -7.08 1.58 -4.85
C ILE A 85 -6.40 1.96 -3.53
N THR A 86 -5.28 2.65 -3.63
CA THR A 86 -4.52 3.14 -2.46
C THR A 86 -4.93 4.56 -2.08
N SER A 87 -4.61 4.97 -0.85
CA SER A 87 -4.85 6.35 -0.38
C SER A 87 -4.11 7.42 -1.20
N MET A 88 -3.09 7.04 -1.97
CA MET A 88 -2.39 7.94 -2.88
C MET A 88 -3.35 8.54 -3.94
N VAL A 89 -4.33 7.76 -4.42
CA VAL A 89 -5.33 8.28 -5.37
C VAL A 89 -6.18 9.37 -4.70
N VAL A 90 -6.59 9.13 -3.45
CA VAL A 90 -7.35 10.13 -2.67
C VAL A 90 -6.50 11.38 -2.45
N GLN A 91 -5.22 11.23 -2.11
CA GLN A 91 -4.29 12.35 -1.99
C GLN A 91 -4.23 13.19 -3.28
N LEU A 92 -4.09 12.56 -4.44
CA LEU A 92 -4.00 13.29 -5.72
C LEU A 92 -5.31 13.98 -6.11
N VAL A 93 -6.45 13.33 -5.90
CA VAL A 93 -7.76 13.85 -6.29
C VAL A 93 -8.27 14.89 -5.29
N ALA A 94 -7.97 14.75 -4.00
CA ALA A 94 -8.37 15.69 -2.97
C ALA A 94 -7.70 17.06 -3.14
N TYR A 95 -6.50 17.14 -3.70
CA TYR A 95 -5.81 18.42 -3.88
C TYR A 95 -6.55 19.41 -4.81
N PRO A 96 -6.87 19.08 -6.08
CA PRO A 96 -7.59 19.99 -6.95
C PRO A 96 -9.02 20.29 -6.45
N ILE A 97 -9.70 19.30 -5.85
CA ILE A 97 -11.02 19.50 -5.26
C ILE A 97 -10.94 20.45 -4.05
N GLY A 98 -9.94 20.27 -3.18
CA GLY A 98 -9.71 21.13 -2.02
C GLY A 98 -9.42 22.58 -2.43
N LYS A 99 -8.56 22.79 -3.42
CA LYS A 99 -8.31 24.13 -4.00
C LYS A 99 -9.55 24.72 -4.67
N PHE A 100 -10.37 23.90 -5.33
CA PHE A 100 -11.62 24.34 -5.94
C PHE A 100 -12.65 24.76 -4.89
N MET A 101 -12.84 23.97 -3.84
CA MET A 101 -13.71 24.29 -2.71
C MET A 101 -13.22 25.55 -1.97
N ALA A 102 -11.90 25.73 -1.83
CA ALA A 102 -11.32 26.94 -1.24
C ALA A 102 -11.65 28.23 -2.04
N ARG A 103 -11.85 28.13 -3.35
CA ARG A 103 -12.19 29.28 -4.20
C ARG A 103 -13.70 29.58 -4.25
N ILE A 104 -14.54 28.55 -4.11
CA ILE A 104 -15.99 28.68 -4.30
C ILE A 104 -16.74 28.86 -3.00
N LEU A 105 -16.29 28.25 -1.90
CA LEU A 105 -17.00 28.34 -0.63
C LEU A 105 -16.89 29.75 -0.03
N PRO A 106 -17.99 30.27 0.55
CA PRO A 106 -18.00 31.58 1.18
C PRO A 106 -17.03 31.61 2.37
N HIS A 107 -16.28 32.71 2.51
CA HIS A 107 -15.34 32.90 3.61
C HIS A 107 -16.07 32.88 4.96
N GLY A 108 -15.45 32.26 5.96
CA GLY A 108 -16.02 32.09 7.30
C GLY A 108 -15.89 30.64 7.77
N ILE A 109 -16.90 30.13 8.48
CA ILE A 109 -16.87 28.79 9.09
C ILE A 109 -16.72 27.68 8.04
N LEU A 110 -17.31 27.85 6.85
CA LEU A 110 -17.21 26.89 5.75
C LEU A 110 -15.89 26.95 5.00
N ASN A 111 -15.20 28.09 5.05
CA ASN A 111 -13.93 28.33 4.37
C ASN A 111 -13.04 29.25 5.21
N PRO A 112 -12.33 28.68 6.21
CA PRO A 112 -11.51 29.46 7.14
C PRO A 112 -10.23 30.01 6.52
N GLY A 113 -9.83 29.52 5.34
CA GLY A 113 -8.60 29.95 4.67
C GLY A 113 -8.27 29.12 3.43
N PRO A 114 -7.08 29.33 2.83
CA PRO A 114 -6.63 28.51 1.70
C PRO A 114 -6.57 27.03 2.08
N PHE A 115 -6.64 26.15 1.08
CA PHE A 115 -6.50 24.71 1.31
C PHE A 115 -5.07 24.41 1.78
N ASN A 116 -4.95 23.90 3.00
CA ASN A 116 -3.64 23.68 3.61
C ASN A 116 -3.24 22.20 3.62
N ILE A 117 -1.94 21.96 3.83
CA ILE A 117 -1.37 20.61 3.85
C ILE A 117 -1.96 19.74 4.97
N LYS A 118 -2.29 20.29 6.14
CA LYS A 118 -2.84 19.53 7.27
C LYS A 118 -4.24 19.01 7.00
N GLU A 119 -5.14 19.84 6.44
CA GLU A 119 -6.45 19.41 5.97
C GLU A 119 -6.30 18.29 4.93
N HIS A 120 -5.37 18.45 3.99
CA HIS A 120 -5.15 17.47 2.93
C HIS A 120 -4.65 16.12 3.47
N VAL A 121 -3.67 16.15 4.36
CA VAL A 121 -3.13 14.98 5.05
C VAL A 121 -4.22 14.26 5.82
N LEU A 122 -5.04 14.99 6.59
CA LEU A 122 -6.14 14.40 7.35
C LEU A 122 -7.21 13.75 6.47
N ILE A 123 -7.56 14.35 5.32
CA ILE A 123 -8.49 13.75 4.35
C ILE A 123 -7.95 12.40 3.86
N ALA A 124 -6.68 12.36 3.45
CA ALA A 124 -6.06 11.13 2.95
C ALA A 124 -5.91 10.07 4.05
N MET A 125 -5.57 10.47 5.28
CA MET A 125 -5.51 9.57 6.44
C MET A 125 -6.87 8.97 6.77
N ALA A 126 -7.94 9.79 6.80
CA ALA A 126 -9.31 9.31 7.04
C ALA A 126 -9.74 8.28 5.99
N ALA A 127 -9.40 8.50 4.73
CA ALA A 127 -9.65 7.53 3.67
C ALA A 127 -8.78 6.26 3.83
N ASN A 128 -7.49 6.42 4.14
CA ASN A 128 -6.56 5.31 4.33
C ASN A 128 -7.03 4.34 5.43
N CYS A 129 -7.57 4.86 6.55
CA CYS A 129 -8.12 4.04 7.64
C CYS A 129 -9.26 3.10 7.19
N ALA A 130 -9.92 3.39 6.08
CA ALA A 130 -11.00 2.58 5.52
C ALA A 130 -10.63 1.93 4.17
N GLY A 131 -9.38 2.08 3.71
CA GLY A 131 -8.93 1.53 2.45
C GLY A 131 -8.72 0.01 2.47
N GLY A 132 -8.45 -0.56 3.64
CA GLY A 132 -8.30 -2.01 3.82
C GLY A 132 -9.65 -2.70 4.01
N THR A 133 -9.82 -3.87 3.41
CA THR A 133 -10.98 -4.73 3.67
C THR A 133 -10.87 -5.35 5.06
N ALA A 134 -11.99 -5.37 5.80
CA ALA A 134 -12.01 -5.92 7.15
C ALA A 134 -12.01 -7.45 7.08
N TYR A 135 -11.01 -8.10 7.66
CA TYR A 135 -10.88 -9.57 7.68
C TYR A 135 -12.13 -10.28 8.24
N ALA A 136 -12.83 -9.67 9.20
CA ALA A 136 -14.08 -10.21 9.74
C ALA A 136 -15.19 -10.39 8.67
N VAL A 137 -15.14 -9.67 7.56
CA VAL A 137 -16.06 -9.84 6.43
C VAL A 137 -15.91 -11.23 5.81
N ASP A 138 -14.69 -11.77 5.74
CA ASP A 138 -14.44 -13.11 5.20
C ASP A 138 -15.15 -14.17 6.02
N ILE A 139 -15.14 -14.04 7.35
CA ILE A 139 -15.87 -14.95 8.25
C ILE A 139 -17.35 -14.96 7.91
N THR A 140 -17.97 -13.78 7.78
CA THR A 140 -19.41 -13.66 7.49
C THR A 140 -19.77 -14.22 6.12
N ILE A 141 -18.89 -14.05 5.13
CA ILE A 141 -19.13 -14.52 3.77
C ILE A 141 -18.93 -16.02 3.66
N ILE A 142 -17.91 -16.56 4.31
CA ILE A 142 -17.69 -18.01 4.35
C ILE A 142 -18.90 -18.70 4.97
N GLN A 143 -19.37 -18.20 6.11
CA GLN A 143 -20.59 -18.66 6.78
C GLN A 143 -21.81 -18.61 5.84
N LYS A 144 -22.01 -17.50 5.13
CA LYS A 144 -23.15 -17.33 4.24
C LYS A 144 -23.09 -18.13 2.94
N VAL A 145 -21.92 -18.23 2.31
CA VAL A 145 -21.74 -18.83 0.98
C VAL A 145 -21.53 -20.33 1.07
N PHE A 146 -20.63 -20.79 1.96
CA PHE A 146 -20.26 -22.20 2.08
C PHE A 146 -21.15 -22.94 3.08
N TYR A 147 -21.45 -22.32 4.23
CA TYR A 147 -22.28 -22.93 5.27
C TYR A 147 -23.77 -22.53 5.20
N LYS A 148 -24.17 -21.63 4.29
CA LYS A 148 -25.58 -21.19 4.13
C LYS A 148 -26.22 -20.62 5.41
N GLU A 149 -25.42 -20.11 6.35
CA GLU A 149 -25.90 -19.46 7.57
C GLU A 149 -25.85 -17.94 7.45
N ASP A 150 -26.93 -17.26 7.82
CA ASP A 150 -27.00 -15.80 7.88
C ASP A 150 -27.43 -15.34 9.28
N PHE A 151 -26.48 -14.80 10.04
CA PHE A 151 -26.71 -14.23 11.38
C PHE A 151 -27.37 -12.85 11.34
N GLY A 152 -27.65 -12.32 10.15
CA GLY A 152 -28.28 -11.02 9.94
C GLY A 152 -27.29 -9.85 9.95
N PHE A 153 -27.74 -8.70 9.43
CA PHE A 153 -26.90 -7.52 9.26
C PHE A 153 -26.31 -7.00 10.57
N LEU A 154 -27.11 -6.91 11.63
CA LEU A 154 -26.68 -6.31 12.89
C LEU A 154 -25.59 -7.13 13.59
N ALA A 155 -25.72 -8.46 13.61
CA ALA A 155 -24.71 -9.34 14.19
C ALA A 155 -23.38 -9.23 13.42
N ASN A 156 -23.44 -9.27 12.09
CA ASN A 156 -22.27 -9.11 11.23
C ASN A 156 -21.62 -7.73 11.40
N LEU A 157 -22.43 -6.67 11.51
CA LEU A 157 -21.92 -5.31 11.76
C LEU A 157 -21.20 -5.22 13.11
N LEU A 158 -21.78 -5.77 14.18
CA LEU A 158 -21.17 -5.78 15.51
C LEU A 158 -19.88 -6.61 15.54
N LEU A 159 -19.83 -7.74 14.82
CA LEU A 159 -18.62 -8.54 14.66
C LEU A 159 -17.52 -7.72 13.98
N VAL A 160 -17.81 -7.07 12.85
CA VAL A 160 -16.84 -6.22 12.16
C VAL A 160 -16.41 -5.05 13.06
N PHE A 161 -17.35 -4.37 13.70
CA PHE A 161 -17.06 -3.21 14.56
C PHE A 161 -16.17 -3.58 15.75
N SER A 162 -16.46 -4.68 16.45
CA SER A 162 -15.68 -5.13 17.60
C SER A 162 -14.23 -5.47 17.23
N THR A 163 -14.01 -6.15 16.11
CA THR A 163 -12.66 -6.48 15.62
C THR A 163 -11.86 -5.24 15.22
N GLN A 164 -12.51 -4.25 14.58
CA GLN A 164 -11.86 -2.97 14.23
C GLN A 164 -11.50 -2.16 15.48
N MET A 165 -12.40 -2.05 16.46
CA MET A 165 -12.13 -1.35 17.71
C MET A 165 -10.95 -1.96 18.49
N LEU A 166 -10.87 -3.30 18.53
CA LEU A 166 -9.74 -4.01 19.13
C LEU A 166 -8.42 -3.65 18.44
N GLY A 167 -8.39 -3.66 17.10
CA GLY A 167 -7.23 -3.29 16.30
C GLY A 167 -6.75 -1.86 16.58
N PHE A 168 -7.64 -0.87 16.53
CA PHE A 168 -7.30 0.52 16.84
C PHE A 168 -6.88 0.71 18.31
N GLY A 169 -7.48 -0.03 19.24
CA GLY A 169 -7.09 -0.04 20.65
C GLY A 169 -5.64 -0.50 20.84
N MET A 170 -5.26 -1.63 20.21
CA MET A 170 -3.87 -2.12 20.25
C MET A 170 -2.89 -1.17 19.57
N ALA A 171 -3.26 -0.59 18.43
CA ALA A 171 -2.44 0.42 17.75
C ALA A 171 -2.15 1.63 18.66
N GLY A 172 -3.14 2.07 19.44
CA GLY A 172 -2.99 3.13 20.43
C GLY A 172 -1.95 2.79 21.51
N VAL A 173 -1.97 1.56 22.03
CA VAL A 173 -1.00 1.09 23.04
C VAL A 173 0.41 0.98 22.45
N LEU A 174 0.54 0.48 21.23
CA LEU A 174 1.84 0.26 20.57
C LEU A 174 2.47 1.53 19.98
N ARG A 175 1.71 2.62 19.85
CA ARG A 175 2.20 3.91 19.30
C ARG A 175 3.49 4.40 19.96
N ARG A 176 3.65 4.20 21.28
CA ARG A 176 4.85 4.59 22.02
C ARG A 176 6.11 3.87 21.54
N TYR A 177 5.97 2.64 21.05
CA TYR A 177 7.08 1.79 20.63
C TYR A 177 7.30 1.83 19.11
N LEU A 178 6.24 2.00 18.33
CA LEU A 178 6.29 1.88 16.87
C LEU A 178 6.29 3.21 16.11
N VAL A 179 5.94 4.33 16.76
CA VAL A 179 5.77 5.63 16.09
C VAL A 179 6.64 6.73 16.70
N TYR A 180 6.68 6.86 18.04
CA TYR A 180 7.46 7.94 18.67
C TYR A 180 8.98 7.81 18.56
N PRO A 181 9.59 6.61 18.57
CA PRO A 181 11.04 6.51 18.43
C PRO A 181 11.49 6.92 17.03
N ALA A 182 12.45 7.84 16.92
CA ALA A 182 12.97 8.34 15.64
C ALA A 182 13.60 7.25 14.74
N ALA A 183 14.04 6.14 15.32
CA ALA A 183 14.57 4.99 14.59
C ALA A 183 13.48 4.18 13.86
N MET A 184 12.20 4.34 14.21
CA MET A 184 11.09 3.60 13.60
C MET A 184 10.59 4.33 12.35
N VAL A 185 11.15 3.95 11.20
CA VAL A 185 10.76 4.51 9.90
C VAL A 185 9.75 3.61 9.20
N TRP A 186 8.75 4.25 8.59
CA TRP A 186 7.73 3.61 7.76
C TRP A 186 7.91 4.09 6.31
N PRO A 187 8.68 3.36 5.47
CA PRO A 187 9.02 3.80 4.11
C PRO A 187 7.80 4.10 3.22
N ALA A 188 6.72 3.34 3.39
CA ALA A 188 5.45 3.57 2.69
C ALA A 188 4.81 4.92 2.97
N ASN A 189 5.05 5.48 4.16
CA ASN A 189 4.52 6.79 4.52
C ASN A 189 5.37 7.91 3.91
N LEU A 190 6.69 7.70 3.74
CA LEU A 190 7.58 8.69 3.13
C LEU A 190 7.15 9.05 1.70
N VAL A 191 6.67 8.07 0.93
CA VAL A 191 6.16 8.32 -0.43
C VAL A 191 4.92 9.21 -0.41
N GLN A 192 4.02 9.03 0.56
CA GLN A 192 2.86 9.91 0.71
C GLN A 192 3.29 11.32 1.13
N VAL A 193 4.22 11.44 2.08
CA VAL A 193 4.75 12.74 2.53
C VAL A 193 5.43 13.50 1.38
N ALA A 194 6.24 12.81 0.56
CA ALA A 194 6.89 13.40 -0.59
C ALA A 194 5.88 14.01 -1.58
N VAL A 195 4.75 13.33 -1.81
CA VAL A 195 3.68 13.85 -2.68
C VAL A 195 2.95 15.02 -2.01
N PHE A 196 2.71 15.02 -0.69
CA PHE A 196 2.08 16.16 -0.01
C PHE A 196 2.92 17.42 -0.13
N ASN A 197 4.23 17.29 0.10
CA ASN A 197 5.19 18.37 -0.04
C ASN A 197 5.28 18.84 -1.49
N THR A 198 5.38 17.93 -2.46
CA THR A 198 5.38 18.30 -3.88
C THR A 198 4.11 19.06 -4.31
N LEU A 199 2.96 18.79 -3.69
CA LEU A 199 1.71 19.48 -3.98
C LEU A 199 1.57 20.83 -3.25
N HIS A 200 2.17 21.00 -2.08
CA HIS A 200 1.98 22.21 -1.24
C HIS A 200 3.19 23.13 -1.16
N THR A 201 4.36 22.69 -1.60
CA THR A 201 5.58 23.50 -1.67
C THR A 201 5.67 24.16 -3.03
N ASP A 202 5.81 25.48 -3.03
CA ASP A 202 6.18 26.22 -4.23
C ASP A 202 7.68 25.97 -4.51
N GLU A 203 8.00 25.51 -5.73
CA GLU A 203 9.38 25.20 -6.13
C GLU A 203 10.04 26.43 -6.77
N ASP A 204 11.15 26.88 -6.19
CA ASP A 204 12.05 27.85 -6.83
C ASP A 204 12.88 27.15 -7.91
N LEU A 205 12.32 27.07 -9.12
CA LEU A 205 12.93 26.34 -10.24
C LEU A 205 14.02 27.16 -10.92
N VAL A 206 15.18 26.54 -11.13
CA VAL A 206 16.21 27.08 -12.04
C VAL A 206 15.72 26.93 -13.49
N PRO A 207 15.99 27.89 -14.39
CA PRO A 207 15.57 27.79 -15.79
C PRO A 207 16.08 26.51 -16.46
N GLY A 208 15.16 25.62 -16.86
CA GLY A 208 15.47 24.34 -17.52
C GLY A 208 15.15 23.09 -16.70
N GLU A 209 14.92 23.23 -15.39
CA GLU A 209 14.53 22.11 -14.53
C GLU A 209 13.04 21.78 -14.66
N TRP A 210 12.72 20.50 -14.58
CA TRP A 210 11.34 20.05 -14.53
C TRP A 210 10.85 20.14 -13.08
N SER A 211 9.76 20.87 -12.86
CA SER A 211 9.08 20.81 -11.56
C SER A 211 8.71 19.37 -11.23
N ARG A 212 8.78 18.98 -9.95
CA ARG A 212 8.41 17.62 -9.52
C ARG A 212 6.97 17.30 -9.90
N TYR A 213 6.08 18.30 -9.86
CA TYR A 213 4.69 18.18 -10.30
C TYR A 213 4.54 17.84 -11.80
N ARG A 214 5.28 18.52 -12.69
CA ARG A 214 5.28 18.22 -14.14
C ARG A 214 5.78 16.80 -14.41
N PHE A 215 6.89 16.40 -13.80
CA PHE A 215 7.40 15.03 -13.93
C PHE A 215 6.37 14.00 -13.47
N PHE A 216 5.76 14.23 -12.31
CA PHE A 216 4.69 13.39 -11.77
C PHE A 216 3.51 13.23 -12.73
N MET A 217 3.04 14.33 -13.34
CA MET A 217 1.93 14.30 -14.31
C MET A 217 2.29 13.53 -15.58
N VAL A 218 3.48 13.74 -16.14
CA VAL A 218 3.95 13.02 -17.34
C VAL A 218 4.08 11.52 -17.05
N ALA A 219 4.69 11.15 -15.93
CA ALA A 219 4.83 9.75 -15.51
C ALA A 219 3.47 9.08 -15.28
N SER A 220 2.51 9.78 -14.64
CA SER A 220 1.16 9.28 -14.39
C SER A 220 0.40 9.01 -15.69
N ILE A 221 0.47 9.93 -16.66
CA ILE A 221 -0.15 9.75 -17.98
C ILE A 221 0.54 8.62 -18.75
N GLY A 222 1.88 8.53 -18.69
CA GLY A 222 2.64 7.45 -19.31
C GLY A 222 2.23 6.07 -18.76
N MET A 223 2.12 5.95 -17.44
CA MET A 223 1.67 4.71 -16.79
C MET A 223 0.21 4.40 -17.11
N PHE A 224 -0.68 5.41 -17.17
CA PHE A 224 -2.07 5.21 -17.59
C PHE A 224 -2.16 4.49 -18.93
N PHE A 225 -1.44 4.96 -19.96
CA PHE A 225 -1.43 4.29 -21.26
C PHE A 225 -0.68 2.95 -21.24
N TYR A 226 0.41 2.86 -20.48
CA TYR A 226 1.19 1.63 -20.37
C TYR A 226 0.36 0.47 -19.86
N THR A 227 -0.47 0.67 -18.82
CA THR A 227 -1.28 -0.42 -18.23
C THR A 227 -2.26 -1.07 -19.21
N TRP A 228 -2.67 -0.38 -20.28
CA TRP A 228 -3.56 -0.93 -21.30
C TRP A 228 -2.84 -1.95 -22.19
N ILE A 229 -1.51 -1.84 -22.31
CA ILE A 229 -0.70 -2.73 -23.13
C ILE A 229 -0.73 -4.16 -22.59
N PRO A 230 -0.26 -4.46 -21.37
CA PRO A 230 -0.35 -5.82 -20.83
C PRO A 230 -1.77 -6.17 -20.37
N GLY A 231 -2.61 -5.19 -20.02
CA GLY A 231 -3.95 -5.45 -19.48
C GLY A 231 -5.01 -5.78 -20.53
N PHE A 232 -4.91 -5.23 -21.74
CA PHE A 232 -5.95 -5.37 -22.77
C PHE A 232 -5.41 -5.68 -24.17
N LEU A 233 -4.39 -4.95 -24.64
CA LEU A 233 -3.92 -5.09 -26.02
C LEU A 233 -3.08 -6.37 -26.23
N PHE A 234 -2.19 -6.68 -25.30
CA PHE A 234 -1.29 -7.83 -25.33
C PHE A 234 -1.21 -8.54 -23.97
N PRO A 235 -2.26 -9.31 -23.58
CA PRO A 235 -2.29 -10.04 -22.31
C PRO A 235 -1.14 -11.02 -22.08
N ALA A 236 -0.51 -11.51 -23.16
CA ALA A 236 0.67 -12.38 -23.08
C ALA A 236 1.86 -11.72 -22.36
N LEU A 237 1.95 -10.38 -22.36
CA LEU A 237 3.00 -9.65 -21.65
C LEU A 237 2.81 -9.65 -20.12
N GLY A 238 1.62 -10.00 -19.64
CA GLY A 238 1.32 -10.08 -18.22
C GLY A 238 1.98 -11.27 -17.52
N ALA A 239 2.30 -12.36 -18.23
CA ALA A 239 3.07 -13.48 -17.68
C ALA A 239 3.77 -14.26 -18.80
N ILE A 240 5.03 -13.89 -19.05
CA ILE A 240 5.88 -14.51 -20.06
C ILE A 240 6.59 -15.71 -19.41
N ALA A 241 5.93 -16.87 -19.47
CA ALA A 241 6.48 -18.16 -19.05
C ALA A 241 7.39 -18.76 -20.13
N TRP A 242 8.51 -18.10 -20.43
CA TRP A 242 9.39 -18.48 -21.54
C TRP A 242 10.01 -19.88 -21.38
N ILE A 243 10.19 -20.36 -20.14
CA ILE A 243 10.69 -21.72 -19.86
C ILE A 243 9.74 -22.79 -20.42
N CYS A 244 8.42 -22.52 -20.43
CA CYS A 244 7.44 -23.43 -21.03
C CYS A 244 7.59 -23.58 -22.55
N TRP A 245 8.28 -22.66 -23.23
CA TRP A 245 8.55 -22.77 -24.67
C TRP A 245 9.64 -23.78 -25.01
N ILE A 246 10.51 -24.12 -24.05
CA ILE A 246 11.61 -25.08 -24.27
C ILE A 246 11.04 -26.47 -24.56
N LYS A 247 9.99 -26.87 -23.82
CA LYS A 247 9.30 -28.15 -24.03
C LYS A 247 7.83 -28.05 -23.62
N PRO A 248 6.95 -27.61 -24.54
CA PRO A 248 5.54 -27.33 -24.23
C PRO A 248 4.75 -28.58 -23.77
N ASP A 249 5.09 -29.77 -24.29
CA ASP A 249 4.38 -31.00 -23.96
C ASP A 249 4.80 -31.63 -22.62
N SER A 250 5.76 -31.04 -21.90
CA SER A 250 6.26 -31.60 -20.65
C SER A 250 5.51 -31.06 -19.44
N VAL A 251 4.85 -31.96 -18.73
CA VAL A 251 4.18 -31.66 -17.45
C VAL A 251 5.16 -31.06 -16.43
N LEU A 252 6.39 -31.58 -16.36
CA LEU A 252 7.42 -31.07 -15.44
C LEU A 252 7.80 -29.61 -15.75
N VAL A 253 8.00 -29.28 -17.02
CA VAL A 253 8.34 -27.91 -17.44
C VAL A 253 7.16 -26.97 -17.18
N SER A 254 5.93 -27.43 -17.43
CA SER A 254 4.72 -26.66 -17.11
C SER A 254 4.52 -26.46 -15.60
N GLN A 255 4.88 -27.43 -14.75
CA GLN A 255 4.77 -27.32 -13.29
C GLN A 255 5.83 -26.37 -12.71
N ILE A 256 7.04 -26.37 -13.27
CA ILE A 256 8.13 -25.53 -12.79
C ILE A 256 8.01 -24.08 -13.31
N GLY A 257 7.84 -23.90 -14.62
CA GLY A 257 7.92 -22.60 -15.28
C GLY A 257 6.57 -21.95 -15.61
N GLY A 258 5.45 -22.60 -15.32
CA GLY A 258 4.12 -22.11 -15.66
C GLY A 258 3.70 -20.88 -14.84
N ALA A 259 2.98 -19.96 -15.48
CA ALA A 259 2.44 -18.76 -14.84
C ALA A 259 1.41 -19.05 -13.73
N ARG A 260 0.79 -20.22 -13.74
CA ARG A 260 -0.16 -20.70 -12.71
C ARG A 260 0.41 -21.83 -11.84
N SER A 261 1.73 -22.00 -11.86
CA SER A 261 2.44 -23.01 -11.09
C SER A 261 3.56 -22.33 -10.28
N LEU A 262 4.71 -22.99 -10.08
CA LEU A 262 5.82 -22.44 -9.28
C LEU A 262 6.42 -21.15 -9.84
N GLY A 263 6.16 -20.82 -11.12
CA GLY A 263 6.51 -19.55 -11.73
C GLY A 263 8.02 -19.32 -11.87
N ILE A 264 8.85 -20.37 -11.88
CA ILE A 264 10.31 -20.21 -12.02
C ILE A 264 10.60 -19.56 -13.37
N GLY A 265 11.30 -18.41 -13.33
CA GLY A 265 11.70 -17.66 -14.52
C GLY A 265 10.56 -17.03 -15.31
N VAL A 266 9.33 -16.96 -14.75
CA VAL A 266 8.25 -16.18 -15.35
C VAL A 266 8.57 -14.70 -15.23
N ILE A 267 8.54 -13.99 -16.35
CA ILE A 267 8.77 -12.55 -16.40
C ILE A 267 7.43 -11.89 -16.68
N SER A 268 7.07 -10.87 -15.91
CA SER A 268 5.89 -10.06 -16.17
C SER A 268 6.31 -8.65 -16.54
N LEU A 269 5.67 -8.08 -17.56
CA LEU A 269 5.73 -6.66 -17.87
C LEU A 269 4.48 -5.92 -17.35
N ASP A 270 3.55 -6.63 -16.72
CA ASP A 270 2.39 -6.01 -16.08
C ASP A 270 2.75 -5.54 -14.68
N TRP A 271 2.68 -4.23 -14.47
CA TRP A 271 2.93 -3.61 -13.16
C TRP A 271 1.97 -4.13 -12.08
N ASN A 272 0.74 -4.51 -12.44
CA ASN A 272 -0.21 -5.08 -11.48
C ASN A 272 0.23 -6.47 -11.00
N VAL A 273 0.77 -7.30 -11.88
CA VAL A 273 1.29 -8.63 -11.55
C VAL A 273 2.58 -8.51 -10.73
N ILE A 274 3.45 -7.55 -11.07
CA ILE A 274 4.68 -7.27 -10.29
C ILE A 274 4.32 -6.84 -8.85
N ASN A 275 3.31 -5.99 -8.68
CA ASN A 275 2.92 -5.48 -7.37
C ASN A 275 2.03 -6.44 -6.55
N SER A 276 1.48 -7.49 -7.15
CA SER A 276 0.43 -8.30 -6.51
C SER A 276 0.89 -9.03 -5.24
N TYR A 277 2.18 -9.34 -5.14
CA TYR A 277 2.75 -10.05 -3.98
C TYR A 277 3.36 -9.11 -2.94
N PHE A 278 4.00 -8.03 -3.36
CA PHE A 278 4.87 -7.23 -2.49
C PHE A 278 4.43 -5.77 -2.33
N SER A 279 3.21 -5.43 -2.76
CA SER A 279 2.84 -4.03 -3.03
C SER A 279 3.86 -3.38 -3.99
N SER A 280 4.05 -2.06 -3.95
CA SER A 280 5.05 -1.42 -4.81
C SER A 280 6.48 -1.72 -4.31
N PRO A 281 7.31 -2.44 -5.09
CA PRO A 281 8.68 -2.77 -4.69
C PRO A 281 9.58 -1.52 -4.61
N LEU A 282 9.17 -0.41 -5.23
CA LEU A 282 9.90 0.87 -5.18
C LEU A 282 9.90 1.50 -3.78
N VAL A 283 8.95 1.11 -2.94
CA VAL A 283 8.76 1.66 -1.60
C VAL A 283 9.56 0.90 -0.55
N VAL A 284 9.79 -0.38 -0.78
CA VAL A 284 10.36 -1.27 0.23
C VAL A 284 11.89 -1.23 0.16
N PRO A 285 12.61 -1.14 1.29
CA PRO A 285 14.07 -1.16 1.28
C PRO A 285 14.66 -2.42 0.64
N TRP A 286 15.78 -2.26 -0.05
CA TRP A 286 16.47 -3.36 -0.76
C TRP A 286 16.76 -4.58 0.13
N TRP A 287 17.25 -4.35 1.35
CA TRP A 287 17.57 -5.45 2.27
C TRP A 287 16.34 -6.30 2.63
N ALA A 288 15.18 -5.67 2.75
CA ALA A 288 13.92 -6.36 3.06
C ALA A 288 13.43 -7.14 1.85
N GLN A 289 13.56 -6.58 0.64
CA GLN A 289 13.28 -7.29 -0.61
C GLN A 289 14.15 -8.55 -0.75
N VAL A 290 15.46 -8.45 -0.50
CA VAL A 290 16.37 -9.60 -0.56
C VAL A 290 16.01 -10.65 0.48
N ASN A 291 15.72 -10.24 1.72
CA ASN A 291 15.35 -11.17 2.78
C ASN A 291 14.09 -11.99 2.43
N ILE A 292 13.05 -11.32 1.94
CA ILE A 292 11.80 -11.99 1.54
C ILE A 292 12.01 -12.81 0.27
N GLY A 293 12.81 -12.32 -0.68
CA GLY A 293 13.20 -13.05 -1.89
C GLY A 293 13.93 -14.36 -1.57
N ILE A 294 14.84 -14.36 -0.59
CA ILE A 294 15.51 -15.57 -0.11
C ILE A 294 14.50 -16.54 0.53
N GLY A 295 13.59 -16.04 1.38
CA GLY A 295 12.55 -16.87 1.99
C GLY A 295 11.65 -17.54 0.94
N PHE A 296 11.21 -16.77 -0.06
CA PHE A 296 10.45 -17.27 -1.19
C PHE A 296 11.23 -18.32 -1.99
N PHE A 297 12.49 -18.04 -2.34
CA PHE A 297 13.35 -18.97 -3.07
C PHE A 297 13.50 -20.31 -2.33
N LEU A 298 13.80 -20.28 -1.03
CA LEU A 298 14.01 -21.49 -0.23
C LEU A 298 12.72 -22.32 -0.11
N ILE A 299 11.57 -21.68 0.12
CA ILE A 299 10.31 -22.41 0.31
C ILE A 299 9.74 -22.85 -1.04
N ALA A 300 9.47 -21.90 -1.94
CA ALA A 300 8.74 -22.17 -3.17
C ALA A 300 9.58 -22.88 -4.23
N TRP A 301 10.88 -22.59 -4.34
CA TRP A 301 11.73 -23.13 -5.42
C TRP A 301 12.68 -24.24 -4.98
N VAL A 302 12.90 -24.42 -3.68
CA VAL A 302 13.73 -25.53 -3.16
C VAL A 302 12.88 -26.56 -2.42
N LEU A 303 12.23 -26.20 -1.32
CA LEU A 303 11.49 -27.16 -0.48
C LEU A 303 10.28 -27.77 -1.18
N VAL A 304 9.45 -26.96 -1.86
CA VAL A 304 8.24 -27.48 -2.55
C VAL A 304 8.61 -28.48 -3.66
N PRO A 305 9.55 -28.20 -4.58
CA PRO A 305 9.98 -29.20 -5.55
C PRO A 305 10.58 -30.45 -4.91
N ILE A 306 11.43 -30.32 -3.88
CA ILE A 306 12.04 -31.48 -3.23
C ILE A 306 10.95 -32.38 -2.63
N THR A 307 10.04 -31.83 -1.84
CA THR A 307 8.96 -32.60 -1.20
C THR A 307 8.05 -33.26 -2.23
N TYR A 308 7.66 -32.54 -3.29
CA TYR A 308 6.80 -33.05 -4.34
C TYR A 308 7.46 -34.17 -5.16
N TYR A 309 8.70 -33.96 -5.64
CA TYR A 309 9.37 -34.94 -6.50
C TYR A 309 9.89 -36.16 -5.73
N THR A 310 10.24 -36.01 -4.44
CA THR A 310 10.57 -37.14 -3.54
C THR A 310 9.33 -37.89 -3.04
N ASN A 311 8.11 -37.42 -3.39
CA ASN A 311 6.85 -37.97 -2.92
C ASN A 311 6.77 -38.05 -1.39
N LEU A 312 7.33 -37.04 -0.71
CA LEU A 312 7.22 -36.93 0.74
C LEU A 312 5.73 -36.78 1.10
N TRP A 313 5.23 -37.63 2.00
CA TRP A 313 3.82 -37.68 2.41
C TRP A 313 2.82 -37.89 1.26
N ASP A 314 3.19 -38.67 0.24
CA ASP A 314 2.32 -38.94 -0.91
C ASP A 314 1.86 -37.68 -1.67
N ALA A 315 2.69 -36.63 -1.65
CA ALA A 315 2.39 -35.34 -2.28
C ALA A 315 2.03 -35.43 -3.78
N LYS A 316 2.50 -36.45 -4.51
CA LYS A 316 2.18 -36.63 -5.95
C LYS A 316 0.72 -36.98 -6.22
N ARG A 317 -0.06 -37.35 -5.20
CA ARG A 317 -1.51 -37.55 -5.33
C ARG A 317 -2.26 -36.23 -5.58
N TYR A 318 -1.65 -35.10 -5.21
CA TYR A 318 -2.26 -33.78 -5.28
C TYR A 318 -1.59 -32.90 -6.35
N PRO A 319 -2.27 -31.87 -6.88
CA PRO A 319 -1.62 -30.86 -7.70
C PRO A 319 -0.54 -30.11 -6.89
N ILE A 320 0.58 -29.77 -7.52
CA ILE A 320 1.72 -29.08 -6.86
C ILE A 320 1.32 -27.76 -6.17
N LEU A 321 0.31 -27.09 -6.71
CA LEU A 321 -0.30 -25.87 -6.19
C LEU A 321 -1.81 -25.99 -6.41
N SER A 322 -2.58 -25.91 -5.32
CA SER A 322 -4.05 -25.89 -5.35
C SER A 322 -4.59 -25.22 -4.09
N SER A 323 -5.73 -24.56 -4.21
CA SER A 323 -6.52 -24.06 -3.08
C SER A 323 -7.71 -24.96 -2.70
N SER A 324 -7.90 -26.06 -3.45
CA SER A 324 -9.01 -26.99 -3.23
C SER A 324 -8.68 -28.02 -2.17
N LEU A 325 -9.71 -28.53 -1.50
CA LEU A 325 -9.61 -29.67 -0.58
C LEU A 325 -9.63 -30.96 -1.39
N PHE A 326 -8.83 -31.94 -0.97
CA PHE A 326 -8.76 -33.25 -1.60
C PHE A 326 -8.96 -34.33 -0.55
N ARG A 327 -9.37 -35.51 -1.00
CA ARG A 327 -9.36 -36.74 -0.21
C ARG A 327 -8.00 -37.43 -0.32
N GLU A 328 -7.73 -38.43 0.53
CA GLU A 328 -6.50 -39.24 0.47
C GLU A 328 -6.20 -39.88 -0.90
N ASN A 329 -7.22 -40.10 -1.73
CA ASN A 329 -7.12 -40.66 -3.08
C ASN A 329 -6.79 -39.60 -4.16
N GLY A 330 -6.73 -38.31 -3.80
CA GLY A 330 -6.47 -37.19 -4.72
C GLY A 330 -7.72 -36.62 -5.40
N GLU A 331 -8.91 -37.13 -5.11
CA GLU A 331 -10.17 -36.57 -5.64
C GLU A 331 -10.59 -35.32 -4.87
N PRO A 332 -11.28 -34.36 -5.52
CA PRO A 332 -11.81 -33.18 -4.84
C PRO A 332 -12.74 -33.59 -3.68
N TYR A 333 -12.58 -32.94 -2.53
CA TYR A 333 -13.40 -33.20 -1.35
C TYR A 333 -14.68 -32.37 -1.40
N ASP A 334 -15.84 -33.02 -1.41
CA ASP A 334 -17.13 -32.32 -1.30
C ASP A 334 -17.51 -32.19 0.17
N VAL A 335 -17.55 -30.94 0.66
CA VAL A 335 -17.84 -30.63 2.06
C VAL A 335 -19.32 -30.88 2.40
N SER A 336 -20.21 -30.84 1.39
CA SER A 336 -21.66 -31.02 1.60
C SER A 336 -22.05 -32.45 1.97
N GLU A 337 -21.22 -33.44 1.65
CA GLU A 337 -21.46 -34.86 1.94
C GLU A 337 -21.21 -35.23 3.42
N VAL A 338 -20.52 -34.36 4.17
CA VAL A 338 -20.10 -34.64 5.54
C VAL A 338 -20.74 -33.70 6.56
N LEU A 339 -21.20 -32.53 6.11
CA LEU A 339 -21.93 -31.60 6.96
C LEU A 339 -23.44 -31.91 6.94
N THR A 340 -24.00 -32.18 8.12
CA THR A 340 -25.46 -32.19 8.33
C THR A 340 -25.81 -30.98 9.18
N ASP A 341 -26.62 -30.06 8.66
CA ASP A 341 -26.96 -28.80 9.33
C ASP A 341 -25.73 -28.01 9.82
N ASN A 342 -24.66 -27.98 9.02
CA ASN A 342 -23.34 -27.37 9.33
C ASN A 342 -22.62 -27.91 10.56
N ILE A 343 -23.13 -29.00 11.13
CA ILE A 343 -22.42 -29.76 12.15
C ILE A 343 -21.73 -30.92 11.43
N LEU A 344 -20.47 -31.14 11.79
CA LEU A 344 -19.72 -32.29 11.29
C LEU A 344 -20.44 -33.57 11.73
N ASN A 345 -20.94 -34.34 10.77
CA ASN A 345 -21.47 -35.65 11.07
C ASN A 345 -20.31 -36.65 11.09
N GLU A 346 -19.84 -37.00 12.30
CA GLU A 346 -18.69 -37.90 12.49
C GLU A 346 -18.87 -39.25 11.77
N THR A 347 -20.10 -39.76 11.66
CA THR A 347 -20.37 -41.04 10.99
C THR A 347 -20.23 -40.94 9.48
N LEU A 348 -20.70 -39.82 8.88
CA LEU A 348 -20.52 -39.55 7.45
C LEU A 348 -19.05 -39.24 7.14
N TYR A 349 -18.36 -38.53 8.04
CA TYR A 349 -16.93 -38.24 7.89
C TYR A 349 -16.10 -39.53 7.86
N GLN A 350 -16.36 -40.45 8.79
CA GLN A 350 -15.67 -41.74 8.83
C GLN A 350 -15.99 -42.61 7.60
N ALA A 351 -17.19 -42.51 7.03
CA ALA A 351 -17.57 -43.24 5.82
C ALA A 351 -17.01 -42.61 4.53
N TYR A 352 -16.92 -41.29 4.48
CA TYR A 352 -16.49 -40.52 3.31
C TYR A 352 -14.96 -40.44 3.19
N GLY A 353 -14.26 -40.52 4.32
CA GLY A 353 -12.80 -40.56 4.43
C GLY A 353 -12.19 -39.26 4.96
N SER A 354 -10.95 -39.36 5.45
CA SER A 354 -10.13 -38.22 5.88
C SER A 354 -9.82 -37.25 4.73
N LEU A 355 -9.57 -36.00 5.13
CA LEU A 355 -8.95 -34.96 4.29
C LEU A 355 -7.47 -35.24 4.07
#